data_AF-A0A0B3W6X9-F1
#
_entry.id   AF-A0A0B3W6X9-F1
#
_cell.length_a   1.000
_cell.length_b   1.000
_cell.length_c   1.000
_cell.angle_alpha   90.00
_cell.angle_beta   90.00
_cell.angle_gamma   90.00
#
_symmetry.space_group_name_H-M   'P 1'
#
loop_
_entity.id
_entity.type
_entity.pdbx_description
1 polymer ?
#
loop_
_entity_poly.entity_id
_entity_poly.type
_entity_poly.pdbx_seq_one_letter_code
_entity_poly.pdbx_strand_id
1 'polypeptide(L)'
;MFKNKKELKKVCIAIMTFVVVSIGTSYTMNTKINALEQERTKLTEVEPEYKGDCYDETMDLSDDIVIKIIDKMDSSLDINFINKFDEVDENNKPYSSIELSVSGNLDKIKGIESVLNGLNLNYKIENMDIKNPKNEKGNEKNYVDCIMTIKVI
;
A
#
# COMPACT_ATOMS: atom_id res chain seq x y z
N MET A 1 -41.58 65.30 -8.67
CA MET A 1 -40.37 64.91 -7.90
C MET A 1 -40.45 63.54 -7.18
N PHE A 2 -41.54 62.77 -7.28
CA PHE A 2 -41.75 61.53 -6.47
C PHE A 2 -41.56 60.19 -7.20
N LYS A 3 -41.46 60.16 -8.54
CA LYS A 3 -41.33 58.90 -9.31
C LYS A 3 -39.98 58.21 -9.11
N ASN A 4 -38.88 58.98 -9.07
CA ASN A 4 -37.53 58.43 -8.90
C ASN A 4 -37.25 57.90 -7.49
N LYS A 5 -37.87 58.44 -6.43
CA LYS A 5 -37.65 57.97 -5.05
C LYS A 5 -38.19 56.55 -4.81
N LYS A 6 -39.31 56.17 -5.44
CA LYS A 6 -39.90 54.82 -5.28
C LYS A 6 -39.05 53.74 -5.95
N GLU A 7 -38.56 54.01 -7.17
CA GLU A 7 -37.69 53.07 -7.89
C GLU A 7 -36.32 52.94 -7.22
N LEU A 8 -35.73 54.04 -6.75
CA LEU A 8 -34.46 54.01 -6.04
C LEU A 8 -34.55 53.26 -4.70
N LYS A 9 -35.70 53.35 -4.00
CA LYS A 9 -35.96 52.57 -2.78
C LYS A 9 -36.06 51.06 -3.07
N LYS A 10 -36.65 50.65 -4.19
CA LYS A 10 -36.70 49.23 -4.60
C LYS A 10 -35.31 48.68 -4.91
N VAL A 11 -34.48 49.46 -5.61
CA VAL A 11 -33.09 49.09 -5.91
C VAL A 11 -32.26 48.94 -4.63
N CYS A 12 -32.38 49.88 -3.68
CA CYS A 12 -31.69 49.75 -2.39
C CYS A 12 -32.13 48.51 -1.59
N ILE A 13 -33.43 48.20 -1.57
CA ILE A 13 -33.93 46.99 -0.90
C ILE A 13 -33.37 45.73 -1.56
N ALA A 14 -33.36 45.67 -2.89
CA ALA A 14 -32.83 44.52 -3.64
C ALA A 14 -31.33 44.28 -3.35
N ILE A 15 -30.53 45.35 -3.32
CA ILE A 15 -29.10 45.28 -3.00
C ILE A 15 -28.89 44.78 -1.56
N MET A 16 -29.65 45.31 -0.59
CA MET A 16 -29.54 44.89 0.80
C MET A 16 -29.91 43.40 0.99
N THR A 17 -30.96 42.92 0.33
CA THR A 17 -31.29 41.48 0.35
C THR A 17 -30.21 40.61 -0.28
N PHE A 18 -29.60 41.05 -1.39
CA PHE A 18 -28.53 40.30 -2.03
C PHE A 18 -27.32 40.15 -1.10
N VAL A 19 -26.90 41.24 -0.46
CA VAL A 19 -25.76 41.24 0.49
C VAL A 19 -26.01 40.30 1.67
N VAL A 20 -27.21 40.32 2.27
CA VAL A 20 -27.54 39.46 3.43
C VAL A 20 -27.53 37.98 3.04
N VAL A 21 -28.07 37.63 1.87
CA VAL A 21 -28.07 36.24 1.37
C VAL A 21 -26.65 35.77 1.08
N SER A 22 -25.82 36.60 0.42
CA SER A 22 -24.42 36.24 0.16
C SER A 22 -23.65 35.96 1.44
N ILE A 23 -23.77 36.83 2.45
CA ILE A 23 -23.08 36.64 3.75
C ILE A 23 -23.56 35.36 4.45
N GLY A 24 -24.87 35.09 4.45
CA GLY A 24 -25.42 33.87 5.03
C GLY A 24 -24.94 32.58 4.36
N THR A 25 -24.86 32.58 3.02
CA THR A 25 -24.32 31.43 2.27
C THR A 25 -22.83 31.22 2.52
N SER A 26 -22.02 32.29 2.57
CA SER A 26 -20.59 32.20 2.88
C SER A 26 -20.32 31.68 4.30
N TYR A 27 -21.11 32.09 5.29
CA TYR A 27 -20.94 31.64 6.68
C TYR A 27 -21.18 30.13 6.82
N THR A 28 -22.24 29.61 6.19
CA THR A 28 -22.59 28.18 6.26
C THR A 28 -21.61 27.29 5.48
N MET A 29 -21.05 27.79 4.37
CA MET A 29 -20.02 27.08 3.62
C MET A 29 -18.70 27.02 4.40
N ASN A 30 -18.28 28.12 5.05
CA ASN A 30 -17.05 28.14 5.85
C ASN A 30 -17.09 27.16 7.04
N THR A 31 -18.23 27.02 7.72
CA THR A 31 -18.37 26.06 8.83
C THR A 31 -18.28 24.61 8.37
N LYS A 32 -18.75 24.30 7.16
CA LYS A 32 -18.65 22.93 6.60
C LYS A 32 -17.23 22.62 6.13
N ILE A 33 -16.53 23.61 5.56
CA ILE A 33 -15.12 23.45 5.16
C ILE A 33 -14.24 23.23 6.39
N ASN A 34 -14.41 24.01 7.47
CA ASN A 34 -13.64 23.81 8.70
C ASN A 34 -13.92 22.44 9.36
N ALA A 35 -15.16 21.95 9.33
CA ALA A 35 -15.50 20.62 9.84
C ALA A 35 -14.86 19.50 8.99
N LEU A 36 -14.85 19.65 7.66
CA LEU A 36 -14.19 18.72 6.73
C LEU A 36 -12.66 18.75 6.84
N GLU A 37 -12.06 19.92 7.05
CA GLU A 37 -10.62 20.05 7.31
C GLU A 37 -10.23 19.42 8.65
N GLN A 38 -11.06 19.56 9.67
CA GLN A 38 -10.87 18.94 10.99
C GLN A 38 -11.00 17.40 10.94
N GLU A 39 -11.91 16.86 10.13
CA GLU A 39 -11.98 15.42 9.87
C GLU A 39 -10.78 14.92 9.06
N ARG A 40 -10.34 15.69 8.05
CA ARG A 40 -9.11 15.35 7.31
C ARG A 40 -7.88 15.34 8.20
N THR A 41 -7.71 16.32 9.09
CA THR A 41 -6.56 16.34 10.01
C THR A 41 -6.56 15.14 10.96
N LYS A 42 -7.73 14.71 11.45
CA LYS A 42 -7.86 13.47 12.26
C LYS A 42 -7.52 12.19 11.48
N LEU A 43 -7.82 12.14 10.18
CA LEU A 43 -7.50 11.01 9.31
C LEU A 43 -6.02 10.97 8.88
N THR A 44 -5.30 12.09 8.98
CA THR A 44 -3.90 12.17 8.52
C THR A 44 -2.89 11.88 9.64
N GLU A 45 -3.32 11.80 10.90
CA GLU A 45 -2.37 11.82 12.02
C GLU A 45 -1.83 10.45 12.44
N VAL A 46 -2.52 9.32 12.20
CA VAL A 46 -1.93 7.98 12.36
C VAL A 46 -2.71 7.00 11.49
N GLU A 47 -2.09 6.48 10.43
CA GLU A 47 -2.58 5.27 9.76
C GLU A 47 -2.48 4.13 10.79
N PRO A 48 -3.59 3.50 11.22
CA PRO A 48 -3.50 2.46 12.23
C PRO A 48 -2.74 1.28 11.62
N GLU A 49 -1.54 1.00 12.14
CA GLU A 49 -0.82 -0.23 11.84
C GLU A 49 -1.75 -1.41 12.17
N TYR A 50 -2.11 -2.18 11.14
CA TYR A 50 -2.91 -3.38 11.30
C TYR A 50 -2.09 -4.43 12.06
N LYS A 51 -2.31 -4.53 13.38
CA LYS A 51 -1.87 -5.68 14.17
C LYS A 51 -2.98 -6.73 14.09
N GLY A 52 -2.80 -7.73 13.23
CA GLY A 52 -3.76 -8.82 13.05
C GLY A 52 -4.07 -9.56 14.36
N ASP A 53 -5.18 -10.30 14.36
CA ASP A 53 -5.81 -10.93 15.55
C ASP A 53 -4.92 -11.91 16.34
N CYS A 54 -3.70 -12.19 15.86
CA CYS A 54 -2.71 -13.09 16.45
C CYS A 54 -1.37 -12.38 16.79
N TYR A 55 -1.37 -11.06 16.98
CA TYR A 55 -0.15 -10.32 17.31
C TYR A 55 0.28 -10.58 18.76
N ASP A 56 1.30 -11.42 18.95
CA ASP A 56 1.96 -11.64 20.24
C ASP A 56 3.25 -10.80 20.30
N GLU A 57 3.28 -9.80 21.19
CA GLU A 57 4.45 -8.92 21.39
C GLU A 57 5.69 -9.66 21.92
N THR A 58 5.53 -10.90 22.37
CA THR A 58 6.64 -11.75 22.84
C THR A 58 7.18 -12.70 21.76
N MET A 59 6.55 -12.76 20.60
CA MET A 59 6.97 -13.60 19.50
C MET A 59 8.20 -12.99 18.83
N ASP A 60 9.34 -13.66 18.96
CA ASP A 60 10.58 -13.26 18.29
C ASP A 60 10.48 -13.56 16.80
N LEU A 61 9.83 -12.64 16.09
CA LEU A 61 9.69 -12.63 14.64
C LEU A 61 11.05 -12.54 13.91
N SER A 62 12.13 -12.17 14.62
CA SER A 62 13.46 -12.12 14.02
C SER A 62 13.95 -13.50 13.59
N ASP A 63 13.40 -14.58 14.16
CA ASP A 63 13.76 -15.94 13.81
C ASP A 63 12.93 -16.55 12.68
N ASP A 64 11.80 -15.94 12.32
CA ASP A 64 10.96 -16.43 11.22
C ASP A 64 11.71 -16.30 9.89
N ILE A 65 11.82 -17.43 9.19
CA ILE A 65 12.51 -17.52 7.92
C ILE A 65 11.89 -16.66 6.82
N VAL A 66 10.57 -16.49 6.82
CA VAL A 66 9.86 -15.60 5.90
C VAL A 66 10.30 -14.17 6.14
N ILE A 67 10.37 -13.75 7.40
CA ILE A 67 10.78 -12.40 7.79
C ILE A 67 12.25 -12.16 7.46
N LYS A 68 13.14 -13.12 7.72
CA LYS A 68 14.56 -13.07 7.33
C LYS A 68 14.75 -12.89 5.82
N ILE A 69 13.95 -13.60 5.02
CA ILE A 69 13.99 -13.50 3.56
C ILE A 69 13.53 -12.12 3.10
N ILE A 70 12.38 -11.63 3.61
CA ILE A 70 11.84 -10.31 3.26
C ILE A 70 12.82 -9.19 3.65
N ASP A 71 13.38 -9.23 4.86
CA ASP A 71 14.31 -8.20 5.37
C ASP A 71 15.58 -8.06 4.51
N LYS A 72 16.02 -9.14 3.88
CA LYS A 72 17.23 -9.15 3.03
C LYS A 72 16.92 -9.00 1.54
N MET A 73 15.65 -8.99 1.14
CA MET A 73 15.29 -8.75 -0.25
C MET A 73 15.56 -7.31 -0.66
N ASP A 74 15.87 -7.14 -1.94
CA ASP A 74 16.05 -5.82 -2.51
C ASP A 74 14.70 -5.08 -2.53
N SER A 75 14.65 -3.88 -1.94
CA SER A 75 13.42 -3.08 -1.83
C SER A 75 12.87 -2.60 -3.18
N SER A 76 13.61 -2.80 -4.28
CA SER A 76 13.12 -2.56 -5.65
C SER A 76 12.30 -3.72 -6.23
N LEU A 77 12.20 -4.84 -5.52
CA LEU A 77 11.33 -5.96 -5.87
C LEU A 77 9.98 -5.82 -5.17
N ASP A 78 8.91 -5.98 -5.94
CA ASP A 78 7.54 -6.00 -5.43
C ASP A 78 7.21 -7.43 -5.00
N ILE A 79 7.08 -7.65 -3.70
CA ILE A 79 6.64 -8.94 -3.15
C ILE A 79 5.11 -9.00 -3.27
N ASN A 80 4.60 -9.84 -4.16
CA ASN A 80 3.17 -10.01 -4.37
C ASN A 80 2.55 -10.87 -3.25
N PHE A 81 3.19 -11.99 -2.95
CA PHE A 81 2.82 -12.85 -1.83
C PHE A 81 3.98 -13.73 -1.40
N ILE A 82 3.90 -14.21 -0.16
CA ILE A 82 4.77 -15.25 0.38
C ILE A 82 3.93 -16.22 1.21
N ASN A 83 4.05 -17.51 0.91
CA ASN A 83 3.41 -18.58 1.66
C ASN A 83 4.49 -19.48 2.27
N LYS A 84 4.26 -19.92 3.51
CA LYS A 84 5.09 -20.93 4.19
C LYS A 84 4.22 -22.16 4.46
N PHE A 85 4.72 -23.31 4.07
CA PHE A 85 4.12 -24.61 4.33
C PHE A 85 5.12 -25.46 5.09
N ASP A 86 4.70 -26.04 6.21
CA ASP A 86 5.51 -27.01 6.94
C ASP A 86 5.18 -28.41 6.43
N GLU A 87 6.17 -29.05 5.83
CA GLU A 87 6.03 -30.31 5.10
C GLU A 87 7.02 -31.36 5.62
N VAL A 88 6.90 -32.58 5.11
CA VAL A 88 7.71 -33.72 5.51
C VAL A 88 8.21 -34.43 4.26
N ASP A 89 9.50 -34.75 4.20
CA ASP A 89 10.09 -35.42 3.04
C ASP A 89 9.79 -36.94 3.02
N GLU A 90 10.25 -37.63 1.98
CA GLU A 90 10.09 -39.08 1.82
C GLU A 90 10.69 -39.90 2.98
N ASN A 91 11.58 -39.31 3.79
CA ASN A 91 12.26 -39.92 4.93
C ASN A 91 11.66 -39.49 6.28
N ASN A 92 10.49 -38.87 6.31
CA ASN A 92 9.86 -38.30 7.49
C ASN A 92 10.65 -37.14 8.15
N LYS A 93 11.50 -36.44 7.40
CA LYS A 93 12.20 -35.25 7.91
C LYS A 93 11.37 -34.00 7.66
N PRO A 94 11.09 -33.19 8.70
CA PRO A 94 10.38 -31.94 8.52
C PRO A 94 11.21 -30.93 7.73
N TYR A 95 10.56 -30.13 6.90
CA TYR A 95 11.14 -29.00 6.19
C TYR A 95 10.08 -27.92 5.98
N SER A 96 10.50 -26.68 5.75
CA SER A 96 9.59 -25.60 5.36
C SER A 96 9.69 -25.36 3.85
N SER A 97 8.57 -25.42 3.16
CA SER A 97 8.42 -25.02 1.76
C SER A 97 7.91 -23.59 1.70
N ILE A 98 8.67 -22.71 1.06
CA ILE A 98 8.36 -21.29 0.94
C ILE A 98 8.05 -21.01 -0.53
N GLU A 99 6.82 -20.59 -0.80
CA GLU A 99 6.42 -20.11 -2.12
C GLU A 99 6.44 -18.59 -2.12
N LEU A 100 7.29 -18.02 -2.97
CA LEU A 100 7.50 -16.59 -3.09
C LEU A 100 7.10 -16.14 -4.50
N SER A 101 6.23 -15.14 -4.56
CA SER A 101 5.91 -14.42 -5.80
C SER A 101 6.43 -13.00 -5.73
N VAL A 102 7.32 -12.65 -6.66
CA VAL A 102 7.95 -11.34 -6.76
C VAL A 102 7.89 -10.81 -8.19
N SER A 103 7.73 -9.51 -8.31
CA SER A 103 7.78 -8.80 -9.58
C SER A 103 8.89 -7.75 -9.54
N GLY A 104 9.55 -7.54 -10.66
CA GLY A 104 10.63 -6.56 -10.72
C GLY A 104 11.63 -6.83 -11.82
N ASN A 105 12.78 -6.16 -11.72
CA ASN A 105 13.85 -6.33 -12.69
C ASN A 105 14.44 -7.76 -12.63
N LEU A 106 14.55 -8.42 -13.78
CA LEU A 106 15.08 -9.77 -13.92
C LEU A 106 16.48 -9.95 -13.28
N ASP A 107 17.35 -8.95 -13.39
CA ASP A 107 18.70 -9.03 -12.81
C ASP A 107 18.65 -9.00 -11.27
N LYS A 108 17.66 -8.31 -10.70
CA LYS A 108 17.41 -8.28 -9.26
C LYS A 108 16.79 -9.59 -8.78
N ILE A 109 15.87 -10.16 -9.54
CA ILE A 109 15.25 -11.47 -9.24
C ILE A 109 16.31 -12.58 -9.24
N LYS A 110 17.27 -12.55 -10.17
CA LYS A 110 18.43 -13.48 -10.13
C LYS A 110 19.31 -13.29 -8.90
N GLY A 111 19.31 -12.09 -8.30
CA GLY A 111 20.02 -11.79 -7.06
C GLY A 111 19.43 -12.47 -5.82
N ILE A 112 18.19 -12.98 -5.88
CA ILE A 112 17.53 -13.64 -4.74
C ILE A 112 18.31 -14.88 -4.28
N GLU A 113 18.91 -15.63 -5.19
CA GLU A 113 19.75 -16.77 -4.80
C GLU A 113 20.96 -16.33 -3.95
N SER A 114 21.55 -15.17 -4.25
CA SER A 114 22.62 -14.61 -3.41
C SER A 114 22.11 -14.19 -2.03
N VAL A 115 20.87 -13.69 -1.94
CA VAL A 115 20.23 -13.34 -0.67
C VAL A 115 20.04 -14.59 0.19
N LEU A 116 19.50 -15.66 -0.40
CA LEU A 116 19.29 -16.94 0.30
C LEU A 116 20.62 -17.54 0.79
N ASN A 117 21.67 -17.49 -0.03
CA ASN A 117 23.02 -17.91 0.36
C ASN A 117 23.56 -17.08 1.54
N GLY A 118 23.29 -15.77 1.58
CA GLY A 118 23.72 -14.89 2.67
C GLY A 118 23.04 -15.17 4.02
N LEU A 119 21.89 -15.85 4.02
CA LEU A 119 21.15 -16.22 5.22
C LEU A 119 21.70 -17.49 5.91
N ASN A 120 22.72 -18.15 5.33
CA ASN A 120 23.27 -19.43 5.83
C ASN A 120 22.21 -20.52 6.07
N LEU A 121 21.13 -20.50 5.29
CA LEU A 121 20.07 -21.48 5.35
C LEU A 121 20.47 -22.73 4.56
N ASN A 122 20.10 -23.91 5.04
CA ASN A 122 20.22 -25.13 4.24
C ASN A 122 19.00 -25.22 3.32
N TYR A 123 19.08 -24.58 2.15
CA TYR A 123 17.95 -24.45 1.24
C TYR A 123 18.22 -25.09 -0.13
N LYS A 124 17.13 -25.36 -0.85
CA LYS A 124 17.13 -25.77 -2.25
C LYS A 124 15.99 -25.05 -2.97
N ILE A 125 16.30 -24.40 -4.09
CA ILE A 125 15.26 -23.90 -4.99
C ILE A 125 14.72 -25.10 -5.77
N GLU A 126 13.43 -25.41 -5.58
CA GLU A 126 12.78 -26.54 -6.24
C GLU A 126 12.21 -26.13 -7.59
N ASN A 127 11.56 -24.97 -7.64
CA ASN A 127 10.96 -24.42 -8.85
C ASN A 127 11.24 -22.92 -8.95
N MET A 128 11.41 -22.45 -10.18
CA MET A 128 11.47 -21.03 -10.51
C MET A 128 10.80 -20.84 -11.87
N ASP A 129 9.66 -20.14 -11.87
CA ASP A 129 8.88 -19.82 -13.07
C ASP A 129 8.89 -18.31 -13.29
N ILE A 130 9.49 -17.88 -14.40
CA ILE A 130 9.63 -16.48 -14.77
C ILE A 130 8.72 -16.20 -15.96
N LYS A 131 7.73 -15.34 -15.73
CA LYS A 131 6.80 -14.87 -16.74
C LYS A 131 7.08 -13.40 -17.03
N ASN A 132 7.19 -13.07 -18.32
CA ASN A 132 7.24 -11.67 -18.73
C ASN A 132 5.78 -11.17 -18.87
N PRO A 133 5.31 -10.23 -18.04
CA PRO A 133 3.99 -9.66 -18.22
C PRO A 133 3.95 -9.02 -19.61
N LYS A 134 2.98 -9.44 -20.44
CA LYS A 134 2.83 -8.87 -21.78
C LYS A 134 2.58 -7.37 -21.62
N ASN A 135 3.54 -6.57 -22.06
CA ASN A 135 3.49 -5.10 -22.06
C ASN A 135 2.20 -4.58 -22.74
N GLU A 136 1.16 -4.27 -21.97
CA GLU A 136 0.06 -3.41 -22.44
C GLU A 136 0.41 -1.92 -22.33
N LYS A 137 1.43 -1.57 -21.53
CA LYS A 137 1.93 -0.20 -21.38
C LYS A 137 3.46 -0.18 -21.35
N GLY A 138 4.07 0.07 -22.51
CA GLY A 138 5.39 0.70 -22.65
C GLY A 138 6.58 0.06 -21.92
N ASN A 139 7.31 -0.81 -22.62
CA ASN A 139 8.77 -1.05 -22.52
C ASN A 139 9.45 -0.88 -21.13
N GLU A 140 9.23 -1.82 -20.22
CA GLU A 140 10.33 -2.25 -19.34
C GLU A 140 10.83 -3.61 -19.83
N LYS A 141 11.89 -3.60 -20.65
CA LYS A 141 12.42 -4.81 -21.32
C LYS A 141 12.82 -5.94 -20.36
N ASN A 142 12.97 -5.65 -19.06
CA ASN A 142 13.50 -6.56 -18.05
C ASN A 142 12.60 -6.69 -16.82
N TYR A 143 11.38 -6.15 -16.84
CA TYR A 143 10.43 -6.37 -15.73
C TYR A 143 9.75 -7.73 -15.93
N VAL A 144 9.79 -8.58 -14.90
CA VAL A 144 9.21 -9.92 -14.95
C VAL A 144 8.49 -10.25 -13.64
N ASP A 145 7.51 -11.14 -13.73
CA ASP A 145 6.89 -11.80 -12.59
C ASP A 145 7.57 -13.14 -12.40
N CYS A 146 8.00 -13.44 -11.19
CA CYS A 146 8.68 -14.68 -10.84
C CYS A 146 7.97 -15.33 -9.66
N ILE A 147 7.61 -16.61 -9.84
CA ILE A 147 7.15 -17.47 -8.75
C ILE A 147 8.25 -18.50 -8.50
N MET A 148 8.72 -18.58 -7.26
CA MET A 148 9.73 -19.53 -6.85
C MET A 148 9.31 -20.32 -5.62
N THR A 149 9.73 -21.58 -5.58
CA THR A 149 9.52 -22.48 -4.44
C THR A 149 10.88 -22.82 -3.84
N ILE A 150 11.05 -22.51 -2.57
CA ILE A 150 12.28 -22.68 -1.81
C ILE A 150 12.00 -23.70 -0.71
N LYS A 151 12.70 -24.84 -0.74
CA LYS A 151 12.71 -25.82 0.34
C LYS A 151 13.81 -25.47 1.33
N VAL A 152 13.50 -25.39 2.61
CA VAL A 152 14.45 -25.09 3.69
C VAL A 152 14.42 -26.21 4.73
N ILE A 153 15.59 -26.77 5.03
CA ILE A 153 15.82 -27.95 5.89
C ILE A 153 16.49 -27.53 7.20
#